data_AF-A0A515D8C2-F1
#
_entry.id   AF-A0A515D8C2-F1
#
_cell.length_a   1.000
_cell.length_b   1.000
_cell.length_c   1.000
_cell.angle_alpha   90.00
_cell.angle_beta   90.00
_cell.angle_gamma   90.00
#
_symmetry.space_group_name_H-M   'P 1'
#
loop_
_entity.id
_entity.type
_entity.pdbx_description
1 polymer ?
#
loop_
_entity_poly.entity_id
_entity_poly.type
_entity_poly.pdbx_seq_one_letter_code
_entity_poly.pdbx_strand_id
1 'polypeptide(L)'
;MTPSPSDAPVLPDASTPPEASAKKPGRLPSARPVLEKLFELYPHLFGAEFLPLKLGIFQELLAAHPEHFSRDALKAALGVHTRSTRYLQSVAAGKPRHDLTGVAVEPVAPEHVCLSVLELFRRKQGRTPEDLRPKFRAQLLRAFEASGLTPQEYRAKVQTSDARANALLEEAFAEYDQQRARQEALCRALESSGKTPAEFAEMYGLNPRDVTAALERQRRQQAPAAPL
;
A
#
# COMPACT_ATOMS: atom_id res chain seq x y z
N MET A 1 -38.31 -32.61 -72.00
CA MET A 1 -37.87 -33.96 -72.37
C MET A 1 -37.17 -34.56 -71.17
N THR A 2 -37.81 -35.56 -70.57
CA THR A 2 -37.38 -36.37 -69.42
C THR A 2 -36.34 -37.43 -69.86
N PRO A 3 -35.74 -38.28 -68.99
CA PRO A 3 -36.02 -38.49 -67.56
C PRO A 3 -34.80 -38.69 -66.62
N SER A 4 -35.09 -38.64 -65.31
CA SER A 4 -34.46 -39.35 -64.17
C SER A 4 -34.54 -40.91 -64.36
N PRO A 5 -34.12 -41.85 -63.46
CA PRO A 5 -34.01 -41.75 -61.99
C PRO A 5 -32.87 -42.60 -61.33
N SER A 6 -32.82 -42.62 -60.00
CA SER A 6 -32.68 -43.81 -59.11
C SER A 6 -31.94 -43.38 -57.82
N ASP A 7 -32.63 -43.01 -56.75
CA ASP A 7 -33.39 -43.81 -55.76
C ASP A 7 -32.52 -44.44 -54.65
N ALA A 8 -32.95 -44.23 -53.41
CA ALA A 8 -32.26 -44.52 -52.14
C ALA A 8 -32.58 -45.94 -51.63
N PRO A 9 -31.97 -46.44 -50.52
CA PRO A 9 -32.64 -46.27 -49.20
C PRO A 9 -31.76 -46.29 -47.90
N VAL A 10 -32.23 -45.51 -46.90
CA VAL A 10 -32.47 -45.78 -45.44
C VAL A 10 -31.43 -46.47 -44.49
N LEU A 11 -30.95 -45.67 -43.50
CA LEU A 11 -30.75 -45.80 -42.00
C LEU A 11 -30.79 -47.18 -41.28
N PRO A 12 -30.27 -47.40 -40.02
CA PRO A 12 -30.03 -46.44 -38.90
C PRO A 12 -28.82 -46.68 -37.92
N ASP A 13 -28.61 -45.68 -37.05
CA ASP A 13 -28.21 -45.65 -35.62
C ASP A 13 -27.04 -46.52 -35.06
N ALA A 14 -26.02 -45.84 -34.53
CA ALA A 14 -25.21 -46.32 -33.41
C ALA A 14 -24.54 -45.13 -32.69
N SER A 15 -25.23 -44.67 -31.65
CA SER A 15 -24.71 -43.83 -30.57
C SER A 15 -23.31 -44.31 -30.11
N THR A 16 -22.31 -43.43 -30.14
CA THR A 16 -21.03 -43.65 -29.45
C THR A 16 -20.73 -42.45 -28.52
N PRO A 17 -20.39 -42.67 -27.24
CA PRO A 17 -20.41 -41.63 -26.20
C PRO A 17 -19.20 -40.69 -26.23
N PRO A 18 -19.31 -39.50 -25.60
CA PRO A 18 -18.21 -38.55 -25.50
C PRO A 18 -17.09 -39.04 -24.59
N GLU A 19 -15.88 -38.94 -25.12
CA GLU A 19 -14.78 -38.20 -24.52
C GLU A 19 -14.37 -38.59 -23.09
N ALA A 20 -13.40 -39.51 -23.07
CA ALA A 20 -12.25 -39.53 -22.19
C ALA A 20 -12.22 -38.46 -21.08
N SER A 21 -12.61 -38.89 -19.89
CA SER A 21 -12.12 -38.44 -18.56
C SER A 21 -11.16 -37.25 -18.59
N ALA A 22 -11.73 -36.05 -18.50
CA ALA A 22 -10.98 -34.84 -18.18
C ALA A 22 -10.24 -35.04 -16.85
N LYS A 23 -8.91 -35.15 -16.91
CA LYS A 23 -8.02 -35.03 -15.76
C LYS A 23 -8.31 -33.68 -15.09
N LYS A 24 -8.75 -33.73 -13.83
CA LYS A 24 -8.92 -32.55 -12.97
C LYS A 24 -7.65 -31.67 -13.05
N PRO A 25 -7.78 -30.34 -13.21
CA PRO A 25 -6.62 -29.47 -13.22
C PRO A 25 -5.89 -29.58 -11.88
N GLY A 26 -4.56 -29.68 -11.95
CA GLY A 26 -3.69 -29.84 -10.79
C GLY A 26 -4.04 -28.84 -9.70
N ARG A 27 -4.29 -29.36 -8.49
CA ARG A 27 -4.51 -28.59 -7.27
C ARG A 27 -3.37 -27.57 -7.16
N LEU A 28 -3.68 -26.28 -7.20
CA LEU A 28 -2.70 -25.22 -6.92
C LEU A 28 -1.93 -25.59 -5.64
N PRO A 29 -0.58 -25.46 -5.61
CA PRO A 29 0.20 -25.76 -4.42
C PRO A 29 -0.41 -25.04 -3.22
N SER A 30 -0.72 -25.77 -2.15
CA SER A 30 -1.30 -25.14 -0.97
C SER A 30 -0.26 -24.22 -0.33
N ALA A 31 -0.56 -22.93 -0.25
CA ALA A 31 0.32 -21.95 0.37
C ALA A 31 0.49 -22.15 1.88
N ARG A 32 -0.47 -22.83 2.54
CA ARG A 32 -0.53 -22.97 4.00
C ARG A 32 0.65 -23.75 4.60
N PRO A 33 1.00 -24.97 4.13
CA PRO A 33 2.14 -25.70 4.71
C PRO A 33 3.47 -24.96 4.56
N VAL A 34 3.65 -24.24 3.46
CA VAL A 34 4.85 -23.42 3.25
C VAL A 34 4.89 -22.23 4.20
N LEU A 35 3.75 -21.57 4.43
CA LEU A 35 3.66 -20.50 5.43
C LEU A 35 3.93 -21.00 6.84
N GLU A 36 3.36 -22.15 7.23
CA GLU A 36 3.64 -22.82 8.51
C GLU A 36 5.14 -23.06 8.67
N LYS A 37 5.80 -23.58 7.62
CA LYS A 37 7.25 -23.79 7.67
C LYS A 37 8.04 -22.48 7.76
N LEU A 38 7.60 -21.42 7.10
CA LEU A 38 8.22 -20.09 7.25
C LEU A 38 8.06 -19.52 8.67
N PHE A 39 6.90 -19.74 9.31
CA PHE A 39 6.69 -19.34 10.72
C PHE A 39 7.60 -20.10 11.68
N GLU A 40 7.83 -21.39 11.43
CA GLU A 40 8.76 -22.21 12.23
C GLU A 40 10.22 -21.77 12.05
N LEU A 41 10.66 -21.57 10.81
CA LEU A 41 12.06 -21.29 10.50
C LEU A 41 12.47 -19.84 10.80
N TYR A 42 11.55 -18.89 10.62
CA TYR A 42 11.81 -17.45 10.73
C TYR A 42 10.75 -16.74 11.58
N PRO A 43 10.58 -17.13 12.87
CA PRO A 43 9.53 -16.59 13.73
C PRO A 43 9.66 -15.07 13.97
N HIS A 44 10.86 -14.50 13.85
CA HIS A 44 11.08 -13.05 13.97
C HIS A 44 10.60 -12.24 12.77
N LEU A 45 10.50 -12.84 11.58
CA LEU A 45 9.98 -12.17 10.36
C LEU A 45 8.50 -12.43 10.14
N PHE A 46 8.07 -13.67 10.42
CA PHE A 46 6.74 -14.14 10.09
C PHE A 46 5.86 -14.34 11.34
N GLY A 47 6.39 -14.43 12.56
CA GLY A 47 5.62 -14.89 13.73
C GLY A 47 4.58 -13.89 14.31
N ALA A 48 4.77 -13.48 15.57
CA ALA A 48 3.82 -12.62 16.27
C ALA A 48 3.81 -11.19 15.70
N GLU A 49 4.96 -10.70 15.28
CA GLU A 49 5.09 -9.46 14.52
C GLU A 49 5.55 -9.76 13.10
N PHE A 50 4.86 -9.19 12.12
CA PHE A 50 5.29 -9.28 10.73
C PHE A 50 6.23 -8.11 10.45
N LEU A 51 7.29 -8.38 9.67
CA LEU A 51 8.25 -7.37 9.25
C LEU A 51 8.30 -7.28 7.72
N PRO A 52 8.46 -6.08 7.14
CA PRO A 52 8.67 -5.93 5.71
C PRO A 52 9.91 -6.73 5.27
N LEU A 53 9.81 -7.47 4.17
CA LEU A 53 10.89 -8.33 3.72
C LEU A 53 11.87 -7.59 2.81
N LYS A 54 13.16 -7.94 2.92
CA LYS A 54 14.24 -7.50 2.01
C LYS A 54 13.93 -7.83 0.55
N LEU A 55 14.39 -6.99 -0.37
CA LEU A 55 14.31 -7.27 -1.80
C LEU A 55 15.20 -8.48 -2.14
N GLY A 56 14.67 -9.45 -2.88
CA GLY A 56 15.38 -10.69 -3.18
C GLY A 56 15.26 -11.79 -2.12
N ILE A 57 14.52 -11.57 -1.02
CA ILE A 57 14.30 -12.57 0.05
C ILE A 57 13.83 -13.94 -0.48
N PHE A 58 13.10 -13.94 -1.60
CA PHE A 58 12.63 -15.16 -2.24
C PHE A 58 13.78 -16.07 -2.68
N GLN A 59 14.83 -15.50 -3.27
CA GLN A 59 15.99 -16.28 -3.70
C GLN A 59 16.83 -16.73 -2.51
N GLU A 60 16.97 -15.88 -1.49
CA GLU A 60 17.66 -16.24 -0.26
C GLU A 60 16.96 -17.41 0.45
N LEU A 61 15.62 -17.42 0.51
CA LEU A 61 14.84 -18.53 1.08
C LEU A 61 15.01 -19.83 0.30
N LEU A 62 15.01 -19.78 -1.04
CA LEU A 62 15.24 -20.96 -1.88
C LEU A 62 16.65 -21.51 -1.73
N ALA A 63 17.65 -20.62 -1.64
CA ALA A 63 19.06 -21.02 -1.48
C ALA A 63 19.33 -21.59 -0.09
N ALA A 64 18.71 -21.02 0.95
CA ALA A 64 18.88 -21.48 2.32
C ALA A 64 18.16 -22.81 2.61
N HIS A 65 17.00 -23.04 1.97
CA HIS A 65 16.15 -24.20 2.25
C HIS A 65 15.66 -24.90 0.97
N PRO A 66 16.56 -25.40 0.10
CA PRO A 66 16.19 -25.97 -1.20
C PRO A 66 15.35 -27.25 -1.07
N GLU A 67 15.51 -27.99 0.02
CA GLU A 67 14.73 -29.21 0.27
C GLU A 67 13.34 -28.94 0.85
N HIS A 68 13.12 -27.78 1.45
CA HIS A 68 11.83 -27.43 2.07
C HIS A 68 10.93 -26.61 1.14
N PHE A 69 11.49 -25.90 0.17
CA PHE A 69 10.74 -24.96 -0.65
C PHE A 69 10.88 -25.23 -2.14
N SER A 70 9.75 -25.55 -2.79
CA SER A 70 9.67 -25.44 -4.24
C SER A 70 9.41 -23.98 -4.64
N ARG A 71 9.95 -23.57 -5.80
CA ARG A 71 9.85 -22.21 -6.34
C ARG A 71 8.40 -21.72 -6.39
N ASP A 72 7.49 -22.52 -6.93
CA ASP A 72 6.09 -22.14 -7.14
C ASP A 72 5.31 -22.07 -5.82
N ALA A 73 5.52 -23.04 -4.92
CA ALA A 73 4.83 -23.05 -3.63
C ALA A 73 5.30 -21.90 -2.74
N LEU A 74 6.60 -21.59 -2.72
CA LEU A 74 7.13 -20.43 -2.00
C LEU A 74 6.61 -19.12 -2.57
N LYS A 75 6.55 -18.99 -3.89
CA LYS A 75 5.99 -17.79 -4.53
C LYS A 75 4.52 -17.58 -4.14
N ALA A 76 3.73 -18.66 -4.14
CA ALA A 76 2.34 -18.61 -3.69
C ALA A 76 2.23 -18.22 -2.20
N ALA A 77 3.06 -18.81 -1.34
CA ALA A 77 3.10 -18.51 0.09
C ALA A 77 3.44 -17.04 0.38
N LEU A 78 4.53 -16.53 -0.20
CA LEU A 78 4.91 -15.13 -0.05
C LEU A 78 3.86 -14.18 -0.64
N GLY A 79 3.21 -14.58 -1.74
CA GLY A 79 2.09 -13.83 -2.32
C GLY A 79 0.92 -13.68 -1.34
N VAL A 80 0.58 -14.74 -0.59
CA VAL A 80 -0.44 -14.68 0.47
C VAL A 80 0.04 -13.83 1.64
N HIS A 81 1.28 -14.03 2.09
CA HIS A 81 1.86 -13.32 3.24
C HIS A 81 1.88 -11.80 3.02
N THR A 82 2.44 -11.36 1.89
CA THR A 82 2.64 -9.94 1.57
C THR A 82 1.34 -9.17 1.29
N ARG A 83 0.24 -9.89 1.02
CA ARG A 83 -1.11 -9.31 0.86
C ARG A 83 -1.94 -9.34 2.14
N SER A 84 -1.45 -9.99 3.18
CA SER A 84 -2.16 -10.11 4.46
C SER A 84 -2.27 -8.74 5.15
N THR A 85 -3.34 -8.53 5.92
CA THR A 85 -3.55 -7.27 6.65
C THR A 85 -2.43 -6.99 7.64
N ARG A 86 -1.89 -8.02 8.31
CA ARG A 86 -0.78 -7.90 9.27
C ARG A 86 0.51 -7.41 8.61
N TYR A 87 0.81 -7.92 7.41
CA TYR A 87 1.96 -7.46 6.64
C TYR A 87 1.79 -6.02 6.14
N LEU A 88 0.60 -5.67 5.63
CA LEU A 88 0.33 -4.30 5.19
C LEU A 88 0.40 -3.32 6.36
N GLN A 89 0.02 -3.72 7.56
CA GLN A 89 0.18 -2.90 8.78
C GLN A 89 1.65 -2.64 9.10
N SER A 90 2.54 -3.63 8.98
CA SER A 90 3.97 -3.41 9.22
C SER A 90 4.60 -2.47 8.18
N VAL A 91 4.17 -2.56 6.92
CA VAL A 91 4.61 -1.65 5.85
C VAL A 91 4.05 -0.23 6.07
N ALA A 92 2.75 -0.10 6.37
CA ALA A 92 2.10 1.17 6.62
C ALA A 92 2.60 1.89 7.89
N ALA A 93 3.22 1.14 8.81
CA ALA A 93 3.92 1.67 9.98
C ALA A 93 5.32 2.24 9.64
N GLY A 94 5.79 2.08 8.40
CA GLY A 94 7.10 2.58 7.98
C GLY A 94 8.29 1.78 8.53
N LYS A 95 8.07 0.54 8.99
CA LYS A 95 9.18 -0.33 9.42
C LYS A 95 10.14 -0.58 8.24
N PRO A 96 11.46 -0.66 8.46
CA PRO A 96 12.41 -1.00 7.40
C PRO A 96 12.20 -2.44 6.92
N ARG A 97 12.79 -2.76 5.78
CA ARG A 97 12.92 -4.13 5.28
C ARG A 97 13.94 -4.89 6.10
N HIS A 98 13.67 -6.15 6.38
CA HIS A 98 14.53 -7.02 7.15
C HIS A 98 15.01 -8.21 6.31
N ASP A 99 16.26 -8.61 6.51
CA ASP A 99 16.83 -9.82 5.92
C ASP A 99 16.42 -11.08 6.69
N LEU A 100 16.88 -12.26 6.24
CA LEU A 100 16.57 -13.55 6.89
C LEU A 100 17.01 -13.64 8.35
N THR A 101 18.04 -12.89 8.74
CA THR A 101 18.54 -12.86 10.12
C THR A 101 17.73 -11.92 11.02
N GLY A 102 16.85 -11.11 10.42
CA GLY A 102 16.06 -10.12 11.14
C GLY A 102 16.74 -8.77 11.29
N VAL A 103 17.81 -8.51 10.54
CA VAL A 103 18.48 -7.21 10.55
C VAL A 103 17.79 -6.26 9.58
N ALA A 104 17.55 -5.02 10.02
CA ALA A 104 17.02 -3.97 9.18
C ALA A 104 18.06 -3.53 8.13
N VAL A 105 17.68 -3.57 6.85
CA VAL A 105 18.59 -3.33 5.72
C VAL A 105 18.27 -2.08 4.92
N GLU A 106 16.99 -1.83 4.63
CA GLU A 106 16.58 -0.80 3.67
C GLU A 106 15.23 -0.18 4.09
N PRO A 107 15.01 1.14 3.90
CA PRO A 107 13.68 1.70 4.09
C PRO A 107 12.70 1.15 3.06
N VAL A 108 11.42 1.02 3.45
CA VAL A 108 10.37 0.73 2.47
C VAL A 108 10.11 1.99 1.64
N ALA A 109 10.09 1.83 0.33
CA ALA A 109 9.86 2.96 -0.57
C ALA A 109 8.51 3.67 -0.28
N PRO A 110 8.45 5.02 -0.35
CA PRO A 110 7.26 5.79 0.00
C PRO A 110 5.98 5.34 -0.72
N GLU A 111 6.10 4.96 -1.99
CA GLU A 111 4.99 4.43 -2.79
C GLU A 111 4.37 3.16 -2.20
N HIS A 112 5.19 2.24 -1.66
CA HIS A 112 4.70 1.01 -1.03
C HIS A 112 4.02 1.29 0.31
N VAL A 113 4.53 2.25 1.08
CA VAL A 113 3.89 2.70 2.33
C VAL A 113 2.52 3.31 2.01
N CYS A 114 2.45 4.22 1.04
CA CYS A 114 1.21 4.85 0.59
C CYS A 114 0.17 3.82 0.14
N LEU A 115 0.56 2.89 -0.74
CA LEU A 115 -0.30 1.82 -1.23
C LEU A 115 -0.83 0.93 -0.09
N SER A 116 0.00 0.67 0.92
CA SER A 116 -0.41 -0.13 2.09
C SER A 116 -1.41 0.63 2.96
N VAL A 117 -1.22 1.93 3.17
CA VAL A 117 -2.17 2.80 3.88
C VAL A 117 -3.52 2.83 3.14
N LEU A 118 -3.50 3.01 1.82
CA LEU A 118 -4.70 3.00 0.96
C LEU A 118 -5.44 1.66 1.02
N GLU A 119 -4.72 0.54 0.89
CA GLU A 119 -5.30 -0.81 0.93
C GLU A 119 -5.95 -1.09 2.30
N LEU A 120 -5.27 -0.73 3.40
CA LEU A 120 -5.82 -0.88 4.75
C LEU A 120 -7.06 -0.02 4.97
N PHE A 121 -7.04 1.23 4.51
CA PHE A 121 -8.21 2.11 4.55
C PHE A 121 -9.38 1.48 3.78
N ARG A 122 -9.16 1.03 2.54
CA ARG A 122 -10.21 0.42 1.71
C ARG A 122 -10.83 -0.80 2.39
N ARG A 123 -10.00 -1.69 2.94
CA ARG A 123 -10.47 -2.88 3.69
C ARG A 123 -11.27 -2.53 4.93
N LYS A 124 -10.86 -1.49 5.65
CA LYS A 124 -11.50 -1.09 6.90
C LYS A 124 -12.80 -0.34 6.65
N GLN A 125 -12.82 0.61 5.71
CA GLN A 125 -14.00 1.39 5.33
C GLN A 125 -15.13 0.49 4.81
N GLY A 126 -14.82 -0.56 4.04
CA GLY A 126 -15.83 -1.52 3.57
C GLY A 126 -16.48 -2.36 4.67
N ARG A 127 -15.97 -2.32 5.91
CA ARG A 127 -16.48 -3.07 7.06
C ARG A 127 -17.16 -2.19 8.11
N THR A 128 -17.08 -0.87 7.98
CA THR A 128 -17.61 0.06 8.97
C THR A 128 -18.42 1.18 8.30
N PRO A 129 -19.58 1.58 8.87
CA PRO A 129 -20.32 2.72 8.37
C PRO A 129 -19.68 4.07 8.74
N GLU A 130 -18.77 4.11 9.72
CA GLU A 130 -18.01 5.30 10.11
C GLU A 130 -17.16 5.82 8.94
N ASP A 131 -17.09 7.15 8.76
CA ASP A 131 -16.18 7.77 7.81
C ASP A 131 -14.74 7.74 8.36
N LEU A 132 -13.90 6.88 7.79
CA LEU A 132 -12.50 6.74 8.18
C LEU A 132 -11.56 7.65 7.38
N ARG A 133 -12.07 8.49 6.47
CA ARG A 133 -11.24 9.42 5.68
C ARG A 133 -10.38 10.33 6.55
N PRO A 134 -10.85 10.91 7.68
CA PRO A 134 -9.99 11.72 8.54
C PRO A 134 -8.79 10.95 9.11
N LYS A 135 -9.01 9.71 9.55
CA LYS A 135 -7.95 8.82 10.06
C LYS A 135 -6.96 8.42 8.95
N PHE A 136 -7.48 8.12 7.77
CA PHE A 136 -6.67 7.83 6.58
C PHE A 136 -5.77 9.03 6.20
N ARG A 137 -6.34 10.23 6.10
CA ARG A 137 -5.60 11.46 5.77
C ARG A 137 -4.48 11.74 6.76
N ALA A 138 -4.77 11.64 8.06
CA ALA A 138 -3.74 11.80 9.10
C ALA A 138 -2.62 10.74 8.99
N GLN A 139 -2.95 9.50 8.64
CA GLN A 139 -1.93 8.46 8.42
C GLN A 139 -1.11 8.71 7.15
N LEU A 140 -1.76 9.11 6.05
CA LEU A 140 -1.11 9.44 4.79
C LEU A 140 -0.13 10.60 4.96
N LEU A 141 -0.54 11.69 5.63
CA LEU A 141 0.32 12.85 5.85
C LEU A 141 1.53 12.51 6.72
N ARG A 142 1.39 11.65 7.74
CA ARG A 142 2.54 11.14 8.50
C ARG A 142 3.50 10.32 7.65
N ALA A 143 2.99 9.49 6.74
CA ALA A 143 3.83 8.74 5.81
C ALA A 143 4.53 9.65 4.80
N PHE A 144 3.85 10.69 4.32
CA PHE A 144 4.42 11.75 3.49
C PHE A 144 5.54 12.50 4.22
N GLU A 145 5.29 13.00 5.44
CA GLU A 145 6.31 13.69 6.24
C GLU A 145 7.53 12.82 6.51
N ALA A 146 7.32 11.54 6.85
CA ALA A 146 8.40 10.58 7.08
C ALA A 146 9.23 10.26 5.81
N SER A 147 8.66 10.51 4.61
CA SER A 147 9.39 10.29 3.36
C SER A 147 10.45 11.36 3.06
N GLY A 148 10.35 12.53 3.69
CA GLY A 148 11.23 13.68 3.43
C GLY A 148 11.09 14.29 2.02
N LEU A 149 10.15 13.83 1.20
CA LEU A 149 9.93 14.32 -0.16
C LEU A 149 9.15 15.64 -0.16
N THR A 150 9.31 16.42 -1.22
CA THR A 150 8.39 17.54 -1.46
C THR A 150 6.99 17.03 -1.81
N PRO A 151 5.94 17.84 -1.61
CA PRO A 151 4.58 17.45 -1.98
C PRO A 151 4.43 17.07 -3.46
N GLN A 152 5.18 17.69 -4.36
CA GLN A 152 5.14 17.39 -5.80
C GLN A 152 5.78 16.03 -6.11
N GLU A 153 6.97 15.77 -5.56
CA GLU A 153 7.69 14.50 -5.75
C GLU A 153 6.93 13.32 -5.15
N TYR A 154 6.36 13.49 -3.96
CA TYR A 154 5.57 12.44 -3.32
C TYR A 154 4.36 12.08 -4.18
N ARG A 155 3.57 13.08 -4.63
CA ARG A 155 2.42 12.86 -5.51
C ARG A 155 2.82 12.12 -6.80
N ALA A 156 3.92 12.52 -7.43
CA ALA A 156 4.41 11.88 -8.65
C ALA A 156 4.76 10.38 -8.43
N LYS A 157 5.31 10.02 -7.26
CA LYS A 157 5.65 8.64 -6.92
C LYS A 157 4.45 7.75 -6.59
N VAL A 158 3.41 8.31 -5.97
CA VAL A 158 2.29 7.51 -5.44
C VAL A 158 1.09 7.38 -6.38
N GLN A 159 1.09 8.08 -7.51
CA GLN A 159 0.03 7.97 -8.51
C GLN A 159 -0.07 6.54 -9.07
N THR A 160 -1.31 6.07 -9.23
CA THR A 160 -1.61 4.73 -9.74
C THR A 160 -2.58 4.79 -10.92
N SER A 161 -2.93 3.64 -11.49
CA SER A 161 -4.01 3.55 -12.49
C SER A 161 -5.42 3.59 -11.88
N ASP A 162 -5.56 3.51 -10.56
CA ASP A 162 -6.87 3.53 -9.88
C ASP A 162 -7.33 4.97 -9.64
N ALA A 163 -8.29 5.43 -10.45
CA ALA A 163 -8.85 6.77 -10.37
C ALA A 163 -9.48 7.09 -9.01
N ARG A 164 -10.09 6.11 -8.33
CA ARG A 164 -10.71 6.34 -7.00
C ARG A 164 -9.64 6.50 -5.93
N ALA A 165 -8.58 5.69 -5.99
CA ALA A 165 -7.45 5.84 -5.08
C ALA A 165 -6.76 7.19 -5.27
N ASN A 166 -6.52 7.60 -6.52
CA ASN A 166 -5.92 8.89 -6.83
C ASN A 166 -6.79 10.05 -6.33
N ALA A 167 -8.12 10.01 -6.50
CA ALA A 167 -9.02 11.04 -5.97
C ALA A 167 -8.91 11.20 -4.44
N LEU A 168 -8.79 10.10 -3.69
CA LEU A 168 -8.60 10.15 -2.24
C LEU A 168 -7.27 10.79 -1.84
N LEU A 169 -6.20 10.54 -2.62
CA LEU A 169 -4.91 11.17 -2.41
C LEU A 169 -4.98 12.67 -2.69
N GLU A 170 -5.60 13.06 -3.82
CA GLU A 170 -5.78 14.47 -4.18
C GLU A 170 -6.62 15.23 -3.15
N GLU A 171 -7.72 14.65 -2.65
CA GLU A 171 -8.49 15.26 -1.55
C GLU A 171 -7.64 15.50 -0.30
N ALA A 172 -6.86 14.51 0.11
CA ALA A 172 -6.00 14.63 1.29
C ALA A 172 -4.95 15.74 1.11
N PHE A 173 -4.38 15.83 -0.07
CA PHE A 173 -3.36 16.80 -0.41
C PHE A 173 -3.93 18.21 -0.64
N ALA A 174 -5.13 18.35 -1.18
CA ALA A 174 -5.82 19.63 -1.29
C ALA A 174 -6.11 20.23 0.09
N GLU A 175 -6.54 19.40 1.06
CA GLU A 175 -6.71 19.84 2.46
C GLU A 175 -5.38 20.25 3.09
N TYR A 176 -4.31 19.51 2.82
CA TYR A 176 -2.96 19.87 3.26
C TYR A 176 -2.52 21.22 2.68
N ASP A 177 -2.69 21.43 1.38
CA ASP A 177 -2.33 22.68 0.69
C ASP A 177 -3.16 23.87 1.20
N GLN A 178 -4.45 23.67 1.48
CA GLN A 178 -5.31 24.70 2.07
C GLN A 178 -4.85 25.10 3.48
N GLN A 179 -4.51 24.11 4.31
CA GLN A 179 -3.97 24.36 5.66
C GLN A 179 -2.63 25.10 5.60
N ARG A 180 -1.77 24.70 4.66
CA ARG A 180 -0.50 25.38 4.36
C ARG A 180 -0.70 26.84 3.97
N ALA A 181 -1.56 27.11 3.00
CA ALA A 181 -1.84 28.46 2.53
C ALA A 181 -2.41 29.35 3.66
N ARG A 182 -3.30 28.81 4.49
CA ARG A 182 -3.84 29.52 5.66
C ARG A 182 -2.74 29.88 6.66
N GLN A 183 -1.83 28.96 6.94
CA GLN A 183 -0.70 29.20 7.85
C GLN A 183 0.26 30.25 7.29
N GLU A 184 0.57 30.20 6.00
CA GLU A 184 1.42 31.20 5.37
C GLU A 184 0.78 32.59 5.37
N ALA A 185 -0.51 32.68 5.05
CA ALA A 185 -1.24 33.95 5.11
C ALA A 185 -1.24 34.52 6.54
N LEU A 186 -1.41 33.67 7.56
CA LEU A 186 -1.33 34.07 8.96
C LEU A 186 0.06 34.64 9.30
N CYS A 187 1.13 33.97 8.89
CA CYS A 187 2.48 34.40 9.21
C CYS A 187 2.88 35.68 8.46
N ARG A 188 2.51 35.81 7.18
CA ARG A 188 2.71 37.06 6.42
C ARG A 188 1.93 38.22 7.02
N ALA A 189 0.69 37.98 7.48
CA ALA A 189 -0.10 39.00 8.15
C ALA A 189 0.56 39.45 9.46
N LEU A 190 1.09 38.51 10.25
CA LEU A 190 1.85 38.81 11.46
C LEU A 190 3.10 39.65 11.14
N GLU A 191 3.92 39.22 10.19
CA GLU A 191 5.12 39.95 9.75
C GLU A 191 4.78 41.37 9.30
N SER A 192 3.73 41.54 8.49
CA SER A 192 3.29 42.86 8.01
C SER A 192 2.77 43.77 9.12
N SER A 193 2.25 43.20 10.21
CA SER A 193 1.71 43.96 11.33
C SER A 193 2.78 44.53 12.26
N GLY A 194 4.01 44.01 12.21
CA GLY A 194 5.10 44.37 13.13
C GLY A 194 4.86 43.98 14.59
N LYS A 195 3.79 43.24 14.89
CA LYS A 195 3.38 42.86 16.24
C LYS A 195 4.07 41.60 16.72
N THR A 196 4.11 41.42 18.03
CA THR A 196 4.44 40.13 18.62
C THR A 196 3.32 39.11 18.35
N PRO A 197 3.61 37.79 18.38
CA PRO A 197 2.58 36.76 18.22
C PRO A 197 1.41 36.87 19.22
N ALA A 198 1.68 37.35 20.44
CA ALA A 198 0.67 37.54 21.47
C ALA A 198 -0.29 38.69 21.14
N GLU A 199 0.25 39.86 20.80
CA GLU A 199 -0.55 41.04 20.41
C GLU A 199 -1.36 40.80 19.14
N PHE A 200 -0.78 40.08 18.17
CA PHE A 200 -1.48 39.68 16.96
C PHE A 200 -2.63 38.72 17.27
N ALA A 201 -2.40 37.74 18.14
CA ALA A 201 -3.43 36.79 18.54
C ALA A 201 -4.59 37.49 19.24
N GLU A 202 -4.31 38.41 20.17
CA GLU A 202 -5.32 39.21 20.85
C GLU A 202 -6.16 40.04 19.86
N MET A 203 -5.51 40.73 18.92
CA MET A 203 -6.20 41.59 17.95
C MET A 203 -7.19 40.83 17.05
N TYR A 204 -6.85 39.60 16.67
CA TYR A 204 -7.70 38.78 15.79
C TYR A 204 -8.53 37.74 16.55
N GLY A 205 -8.53 37.75 17.89
CA GLY A 205 -9.24 36.77 18.71
C GLY A 205 -8.74 35.33 18.51
N LEU A 206 -7.46 35.17 18.16
CA LEU A 206 -6.82 33.87 17.96
C LEU A 206 -6.18 33.37 19.26
N ASN A 207 -5.91 32.06 19.32
CA ASN A 207 -5.11 31.51 20.40
C ASN A 207 -3.61 31.80 20.14
N PRO A 208 -2.87 32.42 21.08
CA PRO A 208 -1.45 32.73 20.89
C PRO A 208 -0.58 31.48 20.68
N ARG A 209 -1.01 30.31 21.20
CA ARG A 209 -0.33 29.03 20.95
C ARG A 209 -0.42 28.62 19.49
N ASP A 210 -1.55 28.86 18.83
CA ASP A 210 -1.75 28.47 17.43
C ASP A 210 -0.91 29.34 16.49
N VAL A 211 -0.81 30.64 16.79
CA VAL A 211 0.04 31.59 16.05
C VAL A 211 1.52 31.20 16.21
N THR A 212 1.96 30.91 17.43
CA THR A 212 3.34 30.47 17.71
C THR A 212 3.66 29.15 17.01
N ALA A 213 2.76 28.17 17.07
CA ALA A 213 2.93 26.89 16.41
C ALA A 213 2.96 27.00 14.88
N ALA A 214 2.20 27.94 14.29
CA ALA A 214 2.26 28.23 12.86
C ALA A 214 3.65 28.75 12.44
N LEU A 215 4.23 29.66 13.22
CA LEU A 215 5.58 30.19 12.97
C LEU A 215 6.66 29.12 13.09
N GLU A 216 6.62 28.29 14.13
CA GLU A 216 7.58 27.20 14.31
C GLU A 216 7.51 26.19 13.16
N ARG A 217 6.30 25.89 12.67
CA ARG A 217 6.11 25.01 11.51
C ARG A 217 6.69 25.64 10.24
N GLN A 218 6.43 26.92 9.99
CA GLN A 218 6.99 27.62 8.84
C GLN A 218 8.52 27.63 8.88
N ARG A 219 9.12 27.90 10.04
CA ARG A 219 10.60 27.84 10.21
C ARG A 219 11.15 26.46 9.90
N ARG A 220 10.50 25.39 10.38
CA ARG A 220 10.91 24.01 10.10
C ARG A 220 10.83 23.64 8.62
N GLN A 221 9.89 24.24 7.88
CA GLN A 221 9.70 23.99 6.45
C GLN A 221 10.58 24.85 5.55
N GLN A 222 11.00 26.03 6.03
CA GLN A 222 11.97 26.91 5.35
C GLN A 222 13.42 26.49 5.62
N ALA A 223 13.66 25.73 6.70
CA ALA A 223 14.95 25.12 6.94
C ALA A 223 15.30 24.19 5.76
N PRO A 224 16.49 24.34 5.14
CA PRO A 224 16.90 23.45 4.07
C PRO A 224 16.91 22.01 4.59
N ALA A 225 16.41 21.07 3.77
CA ALA A 225 16.55 19.65 4.07
C ALA A 225 18.03 19.37 4.31
N ALA A 226 18.38 18.99 5.55
CA ALA A 226 19.75 18.63 5.87
C ALA A 226 20.16 17.50 4.92
N PRO A 227 21.29 17.63 4.18
CA PRO A 227 21.75 16.54 3.34
C PRO A 227 22.04 15.34 4.25
N LEU A 228 21.47 14.19 3.88
CA LEU A 228 21.80 12.88 4.47
C LEU A 228 23.23 12.47 4.10
#